data_AF-A0A7X5WQ90-F1
#
_entry.id   AF-A0A7X5WQ90-F1
#
_cell.length_a   1.000
_cell.length_b   1.000
_cell.length_c   1.000
_cell.angle_alpha   90.00
_cell.angle_beta   90.00
_cell.angle_gamma   90.00
#
_symmetry.space_group_name_H-M   'P 1'
#
loop_
_entity.id
_entity.type
_entity.pdbx_description
1 polymer ?
#
loop_
_entity_poly.entity_id
_entity_poly.type
_entity_poly.pdbx_seq_one_letter_code
_entity_poly.pdbx_strand_id
1 'polypeptide(L)' 'YPNRVHVEGLSEDHRWDDWMEWREGYDHPVWRELEERSAGAGHGGMDYIEDYQLIKALREGKPTDMNVY' A
#
# COMPACT_ATOMS: atom_id res chain seq x y z
N TYR A 1 14.69 -9.99 3.32
CA TYR A 1 14.99 -9.23 4.54
C TYR A 1 13.72 -9.21 5.37
N PRO A 2 13.74 -9.37 6.71
CA PRO A 2 12.50 -9.52 7.47
C PRO A 2 11.66 -8.24 7.41
N ASN A 3 10.34 -8.39 7.30
CA ASN A 3 9.39 -7.28 7.32
C ASN A 3 9.34 -6.73 8.75
N ARG A 4 9.87 -5.53 8.99
CA ARG A 4 9.98 -4.94 10.31
C ARG A 4 9.32 -3.57 10.34
N VAL A 5 8.60 -3.30 11.42
CA VAL A 5 7.95 -2.02 11.67
C VAL A 5 8.11 -1.62 13.14
N HIS A 6 8.12 -0.31 13.39
CA HIS A 6 7.97 0.26 14.73
C HIS A 6 6.98 1.40 14.62
N VAL A 7 5.89 1.34 15.39
CA VAL A 7 4.83 2.34 15.40
C VAL A 7 4.92 3.12 16.71
N GLU A 8 5.29 4.39 16.60
CA GLU A 8 5.47 5.28 17.77
C GLU A 8 4.22 5.28 18.66
N GLY A 9 4.42 5.02 19.95
CA GLY A 9 3.33 4.95 20.94
C GLY A 9 2.48 3.69 20.92
N LEU A 10 2.78 2.71 20.05
CA LEU A 10 2.08 1.42 19.99
C LEU A 10 3.02 0.20 20.08
N SER A 11 4.15 0.23 19.37
CA SER A 11 5.19 -0.82 19.45
C SER A 11 5.98 -0.73 20.77
N GLU A 12 6.61 -1.82 21.18
CA GLU A 12 7.49 -1.83 22.36
C GLU A 12 8.79 -1.05 22.11
N ASP A 13 9.20 -0.23 23.08
CA ASP A 13 10.43 0.56 23.01
C ASP A 13 11.66 -0.30 22.72
N HIS A 14 12.54 0.22 21.84
CA HIS A 14 13.77 -0.45 21.39
C HIS A 14 13.56 -1.83 20.75
N ARG A 15 12.35 -2.13 20.26
CA ARG A 15 12.03 -3.37 19.54
C ARG A 15 11.38 -3.11 18.18
N TRP A 16 11.47 -4.15 17.34
CA TRP A 16 10.82 -4.22 16.03
C TRP A 16 9.72 -5.27 16.10
N ASP A 17 8.55 -4.92 15.58
CA ASP A 17 7.46 -5.86 15.35
C ASP A 17 7.57 -6.46 13.94
N ASP A 18 6.92 -7.60 13.72
CA ASP A 18 6.69 -8.08 12.36
C ASP A 18 5.59 -7.23 11.72
N TRP A 19 5.88 -6.62 10.57
CA TRP A 19 4.88 -5.85 9.81
C TRP A 19 3.60 -6.66 9.53
N MET A 20 3.72 -7.97 9.36
CA MET A 20 2.56 -8.83 9.05
C MET A 20 1.52 -8.82 10.18
N GLU A 21 1.90 -8.56 11.42
CA GLU A 21 1.00 -8.45 12.57
C GLU A 21 0.14 -7.17 12.53
N TRP A 22 0.67 -6.11 11.91
CA TRP A 22 0.00 -4.82 11.79
C TRP A 22 -0.91 -4.73 10.55
N ARG A 23 -0.76 -5.66 9.62
CA ARG A 23 -1.39 -5.63 8.29
C ARG A 23 -2.91 -5.47 8.34
N GLU A 24 -3.59 -6.23 9.20
CA GLU A 24 -5.06 -6.22 9.29
C GLU A 24 -5.62 -4.84 9.70
N GLY A 25 -4.91 -4.13 10.59
CA GLY A 25 -5.36 -2.83 11.11
C GLY A 25 -4.95 -1.65 10.25
N TYR A 26 -3.89 -1.78 9.44
CA TYR A 26 -3.23 -0.65 8.79
C TYR A 26 -3.11 -0.76 7.27
N ASP A 27 -3.53 -1.87 6.66
CA ASP A 27 -3.53 -1.98 5.21
C ASP A 27 -4.45 -0.93 4.57
N HIS A 28 -3.87 -0.18 3.65
CA HIS A 28 -4.58 0.85 2.91
C HIS A 28 -5.76 0.23 2.13
N PRO A 29 -6.96 0.83 2.15
CA PRO A 29 -8.14 0.26 1.48
C PRO A 29 -7.93 -0.07 0.00
N VAL A 30 -7.18 0.76 -0.72
CA VAL A 30 -6.84 0.51 -2.14
C VAL A 30 -6.03 -0.78 -2.30
N TRP A 31 -5.11 -1.07 -1.38
CA TRP A 31 -4.34 -2.30 -1.40
C TRP A 31 -5.25 -3.51 -1.17
N ARG A 32 -6.13 -3.45 -0.15
CA ARG A 32 -7.10 -4.52 0.13
C ARG A 32 -8.04 -4.81 -1.05
N GLU A 33 -8.47 -3.77 -1.78
CA GLU A 33 -9.35 -3.92 -2.94
C GLU A 33 -8.63 -4.54 -4.14
N LEU A 34 -7.33 -4.27 -4.31
CA LEU A 34 -6.59 -4.61 -5.53
C LEU A 34 -5.55 -5.72 -5.35
N GLU A 35 -5.31 -6.20 -4.13
CA GLU A 35 -4.27 -7.18 -3.80
C GLU A 35 -4.27 -8.37 -4.74
N GLU A 36 -5.39 -9.08 -4.81
CA GLU A 36 -5.52 -10.29 -5.63
C GLU A 36 -5.30 -10.00 -7.12
N ARG A 37 -5.73 -8.82 -7.59
CA ARG A 37 -5.60 -8.43 -9.01
C ARG A 37 -4.19 -7.98 -9.36
N SER A 38 -3.45 -7.46 -8.39
CA SER A 38 -2.06 -7.05 -8.51
C SER A 38 -1.07 -8.18 -8.24
N ALA A 39 -1.54 -9.34 -7.76
CA ALA A 39 -0.69 -10.45 -7.35
C ALA A 39 0.20 -10.93 -8.52
N GLY A 40 1.53 -10.95 -8.28
CA GLY A 40 2.51 -11.34 -9.29
C GLY A 40 2.81 -10.28 -10.37
N ALA A 41 2.17 -9.10 -10.30
CA ALA A 41 2.54 -7.95 -11.13
C ALA A 41 3.85 -7.30 -10.64
N GLY A 42 4.33 -6.30 -11.39
CA GLY A 42 5.61 -5.63 -11.14
C GLY A 42 5.79 -5.12 -9.70
N HIS A 43 7.02 -5.23 -9.19
CA HIS A 43 7.45 -4.78 -7.86
C HIS A 43 6.52 -5.22 -6.70
N GLY A 44 5.97 -6.43 -6.76
CA GLY A 44 5.09 -6.95 -5.70
C GLY A 44 3.65 -6.42 -5.77
N GLY A 45 3.23 -5.89 -6.92
CA GLY A 45 1.87 -5.44 -7.20
C GLY A 45 1.69 -3.92 -7.20
N MET A 46 2.68 -3.14 -6.73
CA MET A 46 2.55 -1.69 -6.63
C MET A 46 2.38 -1.01 -7.99
N ASP A 47 3.10 -1.46 -9.02
CA ASP A 47 3.03 -0.87 -10.38
C ASP A 47 1.61 -1.01 -10.95
N TYR A 48 0.98 -2.16 -10.71
CA TYR A 48 -0.41 -2.38 -11.12
C TYR A 48 -1.37 -1.40 -10.43
N ILE A 49 -1.19 -1.19 -9.13
CA ILE A 49 -2.05 -0.32 -8.34
C ILE A 49 -1.89 1.15 -8.79
N GLU A 50 -0.66 1.58 -9.07
CA GLU A 50 -0.36 2.91 -9.62
C GLU A 50 -1.08 3.15 -10.95
N ASP A 51 -0.85 2.28 -11.93
CA ASP A 51 -1.47 2.37 -13.26
C ASP A 51 -3.00 2.29 -13.17
N TYR A 52 -3.53 1.40 -12.32
CA TYR A 52 -4.95 1.25 -12.11
C TYR A 52 -5.59 2.55 -11.59
N GLN A 53 -4.97 3.18 -10.58
CA GLN A 53 -5.45 4.44 -10.01
C GLN A 53 -5.37 5.59 -11.02
N LEU A 54 -4.27 5.68 -11.78
CA LEU A 54 -4.12 6.66 -12.85
C LEU A 54 -5.22 6.53 -13.91
N ILE A 55 -5.43 5.32 -14.45
CA ILE A 55 -6.45 5.07 -15.48
C ILE A 55 -7.86 5.33 -14.93
N LYS A 56 -8.13 4.95 -13.68
CA LYS A 56 -9.42 5.23 -13.02
C LYS A 56 -9.68 6.73 -12.92
N ALA A 57 -8.71 7.52 -12.48
CA ALA A 57 -8.83 8.98 -12.39
C ALA A 57 -9.13 9.60 -13.76
N LEU A 58 -8.43 9.16 -14.81
CA LEU A 58 -8.67 9.61 -16.19
C LEU A 58 -10.07 9.25 -16.70
N ARG A 59 -10.55 8.03 -16.42
CA ARG A 59 -11.89 7.57 -16.84
C ARG A 59 -13.03 8.29 -16.11
N GLU A 60 -12.80 8.65 -14.84
CA GLU A 60 -13.79 9.32 -14.00
C GLU A 60 -13.70 10.85 -14.05
N GLY A 61 -12.70 11.41 -14.74
CA GLY A 61 -12.47 12.86 -14.80
C GLY A 61 -12.04 13.47 -13.46
N LYS A 62 -11.31 12.69 -12.64
CA LYS A 62 -10.81 13.09 -11.31
C LYS A 62 -9.34 13.53 -11.37
N PRO A 63 -8.87 14.35 -10.41
CA PRO A 63 -7.45 14.59 -10.25
C PRO A 63 -6.70 13.28 -9.95
N THR A 64 -5.43 13.21 -10.33
CA THR A 64 -4.53 12.11 -9.99
C THR A 64 -4.08 12.23 -8.53
N ASP A 65 -3.77 11.08 -7.90
CA ASP A 65 -3.31 11.03 -6.50
C ASP A 65 -1.97 11.77 -6.29
N MET A 66 -1.13 11.81 -7.33
CA MET A 66 0.11 12.58 -7.40
C MET A 66 0.06 13.49 -8.64
N ASN A 67 0.46 14.75 -8.47
CA ASN A 67 0.55 15.71 -9.57
C ASN A 67 2.03 16.06 -9.85
N VAL A 68 2.28 17.02 -10.74
CA VAL A 68 3.65 17.38 -11.19
C VAL A 68 4.39 18.36 -10.26
N TYR A 69 3.76 18.81 -9.18
CA TYR A 69 4.28 19.76 -8.18
C TYR A 69 4.21 19.14 -6.77
#